data_AF-A0A8C1F7E2-F1
#
_entry.id   AF-A0A8C1F7E2-F1
#
_cell.length_a   1.000
_cell.length_b   1.000
_cell.length_c   1.000
_cell.angle_alpha   90.00
_cell.angle_beta   90.00
_cell.angle_gamma   90.00
#
_symmetry.space_group_name_H-M   'P 1'
#
loop_
_entity.id
_entity.type
_entity.pdbx_description
1 polymer ?
#
loop_
_entity_poly.entity_id
_entity_poly.type
_entity_poly.pdbx_seq_one_letter_code
_entity_poly.pdbx_strand_id
1 'polypeptide(L)'
;MSALQNPRKPNKSPGKNFYTNPPKKGSGYGYPDVTLSKMVSHSSDPYDRAKEMLKREIMAHKSMLKGGAFRLNLHAVECFNSNPYKFDKPLQPPKKTEEKKHTMVPFKPSSPSKKTGGMRAEHLTPTPPTLQNPVVPKRPNQQSYYTPNNA
;
A
#
# COMPACT_ATOMS: atom_id res chain seq x y z
N MET A 1 -23.57 -33.58 -58.11
CA MET A 1 -22.23 -33.46 -58.73
C MET A 1 -21.77 -32.02 -58.55
N SER A 2 -20.79 -31.76 -57.68
CA SER A 2 -20.27 -30.40 -57.41
C SER A 2 -19.01 -30.15 -58.26
N ALA A 3 -18.86 -28.93 -58.77
CA ALA A 3 -17.80 -28.55 -59.71
C ALA A 3 -16.40 -28.66 -59.07
N LEU A 4 -15.47 -29.30 -59.78
CA LEU A 4 -14.06 -29.42 -59.38
C LEU A 4 -13.39 -28.04 -59.46
N GLN A 5 -13.04 -27.50 -58.30
CA GLN A 5 -12.43 -26.18 -58.15
C GLN A 5 -10.93 -26.27 -58.51
N ASN A 6 -10.59 -25.94 -59.76
CA ASN A 6 -9.20 -25.89 -60.20
C ASN A 6 -8.41 -24.88 -59.33
N PRO A 7 -7.28 -25.28 -58.71
CA PRO A 7 -6.53 -24.40 -57.84
C PRO A 7 -5.91 -23.25 -58.66
N ARG A 8 -6.31 -22.02 -58.34
CA ARG A 8 -5.75 -20.82 -58.98
C ARG A 8 -4.30 -20.64 -58.55
N LYS A 9 -3.41 -20.42 -59.51
CA LYS A 9 -1.99 -20.16 -59.22
C LYS A 9 -1.88 -18.92 -58.31
N PRO A 10 -1.10 -18.97 -57.22
CA PRO A 10 -0.95 -17.83 -56.31
C PRO A 10 -0.33 -16.65 -57.05
N ASN A 11 -0.92 -15.47 -56.87
CA ASN A 11 -0.42 -14.22 -57.45
C ASN A 11 0.94 -13.89 -56.83
N LYS A 12 1.99 -13.82 -57.64
CA LYS A 12 3.32 -13.36 -57.21
C LYS A 12 3.36 -11.85 -57.38
N SER A 13 3.49 -11.13 -56.27
CA SER A 13 3.70 -9.67 -56.32
C SER A 13 4.99 -9.36 -57.08
N PRO A 14 5.00 -8.38 -57.99
CA PRO A 14 6.25 -7.91 -58.57
C PRO A 14 7.15 -7.43 -57.43
N GLY A 15 8.37 -7.99 -57.37
CA GLY A 15 9.35 -7.65 -56.34
C GLY A 15 9.72 -6.16 -56.37
N LYS A 16 10.48 -5.71 -55.37
CA LYS A 16 11.01 -4.34 -55.36
C LYS A 16 11.98 -4.15 -56.54
N ASN A 17 11.93 -2.98 -57.18
CA ASN A 17 12.87 -2.63 -58.24
C ASN A 17 14.33 -2.64 -57.73
N PHE A 18 15.28 -2.97 -58.60
CA PHE A 18 16.71 -2.83 -58.29
C PHE A 18 17.04 -1.37 -58.03
N TYR A 19 17.61 -1.10 -56.86
CA TYR A 19 18.09 0.23 -56.52
C TYR A 19 19.47 0.42 -57.17
N THR A 20 19.55 1.29 -58.16
CA THR A 20 20.81 1.66 -58.83
C THR A 20 21.21 3.06 -58.40
N ASN A 21 22.46 3.25 -57.97
CA ASN A 21 22.99 4.59 -57.75
C ASN A 21 23.48 5.15 -59.10
N PRO A 22 22.97 6.29 -59.58
CA PRO A 22 23.50 6.93 -60.77
C PRO A 22 24.97 7.34 -60.53
N PRO A 23 25.79 7.44 -61.60
CA PRO A 23 27.19 7.84 -61.45
C PRO A 23 27.27 9.24 -60.83
N LYS A 24 28.09 9.39 -59.78
CA LYS A 24 28.42 10.69 -59.18
C LYS A 24 29.05 11.57 -60.27
N LYS A 25 28.58 12.82 -60.40
CA LYS A 25 29.12 13.78 -61.39
C LYS A 25 30.52 14.23 -60.96
N GLY A 26 31.49 14.23 -61.89
CA GLY A 26 32.86 14.69 -61.66
C GLY A 26 33.91 13.59 -61.90
N SER A 27 35.19 13.95 -61.75
CA SER A 27 36.33 13.06 -62.06
C SER A 27 36.55 11.93 -61.04
N GLY A 28 35.71 11.82 -60.01
CA GLY A 28 35.80 10.80 -58.96
C GLY A 28 37.02 10.90 -58.04
N TYR A 29 38.02 11.73 -58.36
CA TYR A 29 39.16 12.02 -57.51
C TYR A 29 38.73 12.86 -56.29
N GLY A 30 39.17 12.45 -55.10
CA GLY A 30 38.98 13.21 -53.85
C GLY A 30 37.70 12.92 -53.08
N TYR A 31 36.78 12.10 -53.62
CA TYR A 31 35.58 11.70 -52.90
C TYR A 31 35.69 10.26 -52.38
N PRO A 32 35.44 10.01 -51.08
CA PRO A 32 35.32 8.67 -50.56
C PRO A 32 34.24 7.87 -51.33
N ASP A 33 34.52 6.59 -51.55
CA ASP A 33 33.59 5.62 -52.14
C ASP A 33 33.02 6.02 -53.51
N VAL A 34 33.89 6.50 -54.40
CA VAL A 34 33.53 6.75 -55.82
C VAL A 34 34.20 5.75 -56.76
N THR A 35 35.43 5.35 -56.43
CA THR A 35 36.18 4.33 -57.16
C THR A 35 35.75 2.92 -56.76
N LEU A 36 36.00 1.94 -57.62
CA LEU A 36 35.78 0.51 -57.33
C LEU A 36 36.69 0.00 -56.20
N SER A 37 37.84 0.64 -56.00
CA SER A 37 38.74 0.35 -54.88
C SER A 37 38.19 0.94 -53.59
N LYS A 38 38.27 0.16 -52.51
CA LYS A 38 38.01 0.67 -51.16
C LYS A 38 39.03 1.75 -50.82
N MET A 39 38.56 2.83 -50.21
CA MET A 39 39.45 3.86 -49.68
C MET A 39 40.35 3.25 -48.61
N VAL A 40 41.64 3.57 -48.64
CA VAL A 40 42.57 3.17 -47.59
C VAL A 40 42.14 3.87 -46.30
N SER A 41 41.72 3.07 -45.32
CA SER A 41 41.41 3.59 -43.99
C SER A 41 42.66 4.24 -43.41
N HIS A 42 42.47 5.34 -42.67
CA HIS A 42 43.54 6.06 -42.00
C HIS A 42 44.49 5.07 -41.28
N SER A 43 45.76 5.06 -41.69
CA SER A 43 46.82 4.31 -41.01
C SER A 43 47.26 5.06 -39.77
N SER A 44 47.58 4.36 -38.68
CA SER A 44 48.11 5.01 -37.47
C SER A 44 49.40 5.78 -37.79
N ASP A 45 49.46 7.04 -37.38
CA ASP A 45 50.66 7.87 -37.50
C ASP A 45 51.80 7.32 -36.60
N PRO A 46 53.05 7.19 -37.06
CA PRO A 46 54.18 6.83 -36.20
C PRO A 46 54.36 7.73 -34.96
N TYR A 47 53.95 9.00 -35.03
CA TYR A 47 54.07 9.96 -33.92
C TYR A 47 52.97 9.80 -32.86
N ASP A 48 51.86 9.15 -33.19
CA ASP A 48 50.75 8.92 -32.25
C ASP A 48 51.03 7.78 -31.25
N ARG A 49 52.21 7.12 -31.32
CA ARG A 49 52.54 5.96 -30.48
C ARG A 49 52.31 6.22 -28.98
N ALA A 50 52.80 7.35 -28.46
CA ALA A 50 52.68 7.68 -27.04
C ALA A 50 51.21 7.86 -26.63
N LYS A 51 50.43 8.51 -27.48
CA LYS A 51 48.99 8.72 -27.29
C LYS A 51 48.22 7.41 -27.31
N GLU A 52 48.56 6.49 -28.21
CA GLU A 52 47.94 5.16 -28.30
C GLU A 52 48.33 4.24 -27.14
N MET A 53 49.54 4.37 -26.58
CA MET A 53 49.94 3.67 -25.36
C MET A 53 49.12 4.16 -24.15
N LEU A 54 49.05 5.47 -23.95
CA LEU A 54 48.26 6.08 -22.88
C LEU A 54 46.77 5.71 -22.98
N LYS A 55 46.19 5.76 -24.19
CA LYS A 55 44.81 5.31 -24.42
C LYS A 55 44.61 3.84 -24.03
N ARG A 56 45.53 2.96 -24.41
CA ARG A 56 45.47 1.53 -24.05
C ARG A 56 45.51 1.32 -22.55
N GLU A 57 46.41 2.01 -21.84
CA GLU A 57 46.51 1.92 -20.38
C GLU A 57 45.23 2.40 -19.68
N ILE A 58 44.67 3.54 -20.13
CA ILE A 58 43.40 4.06 -19.60
C ILE A 58 42.25 3.08 -19.86
N MET A 59 42.17 2.48 -21.05
CA MET A 59 41.14 1.50 -21.37
C MET A 59 41.29 0.22 -20.54
N ALA A 60 42.52 -0.28 -20.37
CA ALA A 60 42.80 -1.42 -19.52
C ALA A 60 42.36 -1.15 -18.07
N HIS A 61 42.77 -0.02 -17.51
CA HIS A 61 42.34 0.41 -16.17
C HIS A 61 40.81 0.49 -16.07
N LYS A 62 40.14 1.16 -17.02
CA LYS A 62 38.67 1.26 -17.04
C LYS A 62 37.97 -0.10 -17.14
N SER A 63 38.54 -1.04 -17.88
CA SER A 63 37.98 -2.41 -17.99
C SER A 63 38.10 -3.22 -16.69
N MET A 64 39.11 -2.90 -15.87
CA MET A 64 39.30 -3.53 -14.55
C MET A 64 38.40 -2.92 -13.48
N LEU A 65 37.89 -1.69 -13.68
CA LEU A 65 36.92 -1.08 -12.77
C LEU A 65 35.60 -1.87 -12.84
N LYS A 66 35.24 -2.48 -11.71
CA LYS A 66 33.95 -3.16 -11.56
C LYS A 66 32.92 -2.19 -11.00
N GLY A 67 31.77 -2.12 -11.65
CA GLY A 67 30.63 -1.31 -11.22
C GLY A 67 30.52 0.05 -11.92
N GLY A 68 29.41 0.73 -11.67
CA GLY A 68 29.20 2.09 -12.16
C GLY A 68 29.93 3.14 -11.30
N ALA A 69 29.73 4.41 -11.61
CA ALA A 69 30.18 5.50 -10.75
C ALA A 69 29.69 5.27 -9.32
N PHE A 70 30.55 5.53 -8.32
CA PHE A 70 30.13 5.50 -6.92
C PHE A 70 28.99 6.49 -6.72
N ARG A 71 27.79 5.96 -6.49
CA ARG A 71 26.62 6.75 -6.12
C ARG A 71 26.53 6.73 -4.61
N LEU A 72 26.58 7.92 -4.02
CA LEU A 72 26.37 8.11 -2.61
C LEU A 72 24.92 7.68 -2.31
N ASN A 73 24.73 6.61 -1.53
CA ASN A 73 23.40 6.06 -1.18
C ASN A 73 22.74 6.79 0.00
N LEU A 74 23.24 7.97 0.37
CA LEU A 74 22.55 8.82 1.34
C LEU A 74 21.51 9.61 0.54
N HIS A 75 20.28 9.58 1.04
CA HIS A 75 19.31 10.62 0.69
C HIS A 75 19.90 11.99 1.04
N ALA A 76 19.41 13.07 0.44
CA ALA A 76 19.84 14.43 0.76
C ALA A 76 19.49 14.74 2.22
N VAL A 77 20.34 14.29 3.14
CA VAL A 77 20.28 14.60 4.56
C VAL A 77 21.17 15.81 4.73
N GLU A 78 20.65 16.85 5.36
CA GLU A 78 21.46 17.98 5.77
C GLU A 78 22.49 17.49 6.79
N CYS A 79 23.73 17.26 6.33
CA CYS A 79 24.85 17.02 7.22
C CYS A 79 24.98 18.27 8.11
N PHE A 80 24.85 18.08 9.43
CA PHE A 80 25.05 19.08 10.49
C PHE A 80 23.90 20.06 10.81
N ASN A 81 22.81 20.10 10.04
CA ASN A 81 21.64 20.96 10.35
C ASN A 81 20.38 20.20 10.79
N SER A 82 20.47 18.89 10.98
CA SER A 82 19.33 18.11 11.48
C SER A 82 18.97 18.57 12.89
N ASN A 83 17.91 19.36 12.98
CA ASN A 83 17.41 19.88 14.24
C ASN A 83 16.99 18.68 15.13
N PRO A 84 17.62 18.48 16.30
CA PRO A 84 17.37 17.33 17.16
C PRO A 84 15.94 17.28 17.72
N TYR A 85 15.17 18.37 17.58
CA TYR A 85 13.78 18.46 17.99
C TYR A 85 12.77 18.28 16.84
N LYS A 86 13.21 18.11 15.59
CA LYS A 86 12.30 17.80 14.49
C LYS A 86 12.03 16.30 14.43
N PHE A 87 10.80 15.93 14.79
CA PHE A 87 10.29 14.59 14.51
C PHE A 87 9.91 14.49 13.03
N ASP A 88 10.74 13.81 12.24
CA ASP A 88 10.52 13.54 10.81
C ASP A 88 9.54 12.37 10.56
N LYS A 89 8.89 11.89 11.62
CA LYS A 89 7.84 10.86 11.51
C LYS A 89 6.52 11.55 11.23
N PRO A 90 5.84 11.25 10.11
CA PRO A 90 4.50 11.76 9.89
C PRO A 90 3.60 11.29 11.03
N LEU A 91 2.81 12.22 11.59
CA LEU A 91 1.82 11.89 12.61
C LEU A 91 0.88 10.83 12.05
N GLN A 92 0.56 9.82 12.86
CA GLN A 92 -0.44 8.83 12.46
C GLN A 92 -1.75 9.56 12.15
N PRO A 93 -2.43 9.22 11.04
CA PRO A 93 -3.70 9.83 10.71
C PRO A 93 -4.67 9.62 11.89
N PRO A 94 -5.45 10.65 12.28
CA PRO A 94 -6.38 10.54 13.39
C PRO A 94 -7.36 9.41 13.10
N LYS A 95 -7.40 8.41 13.98
CA LYS A 95 -8.40 7.34 13.90
C LYS A 95 -9.77 7.98 14.09
N LYS A 96 -10.61 7.93 13.06
CA LYS A 96 -12.02 8.31 13.19
C LYS A 96 -12.64 7.36 14.21
N THR A 97 -13.01 7.86 15.38
CA THR A 97 -13.83 7.10 16.32
C THR A 97 -15.17 6.90 15.66
N GLU A 98 -15.41 5.68 15.16
CA GLU A 98 -16.74 5.27 14.75
C GLU A 98 -17.64 5.34 15.99
N GLU A 99 -18.61 6.25 15.96
CA GLU A 99 -19.66 6.30 16.98
C GLU A 99 -20.37 4.96 16.96
N LYS A 100 -20.18 4.17 18.02
CA LYS A 100 -20.86 2.89 18.17
C LYS A 100 -22.35 3.17 18.21
N LYS A 101 -23.06 2.79 17.13
CA LYS A 101 -24.53 2.84 17.12
C LYS A 101 -25.02 1.99 18.28
N HIS A 102 -25.58 2.63 19.29
CA HIS A 102 -26.20 1.93 20.40
C HIS A 102 -27.49 1.30 19.87
N THR A 103 -27.41 0.02 19.52
CA THR A 103 -28.61 -0.76 19.23
C THR A 103 -29.38 -0.89 20.55
N MET A 104 -30.48 -0.15 20.70
CA MET A 104 -31.37 -0.31 21.83
C MET A 104 -32.03 -1.69 21.71
N VAL A 105 -31.68 -2.60 22.62
CA VAL A 105 -32.38 -3.88 22.74
C VAL A 105 -33.77 -3.57 23.32
N PRO A 106 -34.87 -4.01 22.69
CA PRO A 106 -36.20 -3.80 23.25
C PRO A 106 -36.32 -4.47 24.62
N PHE A 107 -36.97 -3.79 25.55
CA PHE A 107 -37.21 -4.30 26.90
C PHE A 107 -38.01 -5.61 26.86
N LYS A 108 -37.48 -6.66 27.48
CA LYS A 108 -38.15 -7.95 27.64
C LYS A 108 -38.54 -8.11 29.12
N PRO A 109 -39.84 -8.13 29.46
CA PRO A 109 -40.27 -8.28 30.85
C PRO A 109 -39.81 -9.64 31.39
N SER A 110 -39.40 -9.65 32.67
CA SER A 110 -38.86 -10.85 33.33
C SER A 110 -39.88 -11.98 33.50
N SER A 111 -41.19 -11.69 33.40
CA SER A 111 -42.25 -12.66 33.63
C SER A 111 -43.15 -12.82 32.39
N PRO A 112 -43.61 -14.06 32.11
CA PRO A 112 -44.56 -14.30 31.04
C PRO A 112 -45.92 -13.66 31.35
N SER A 113 -46.62 -13.23 30.30
CA SER A 113 -47.98 -12.70 30.42
C SER A 113 -48.91 -13.71 31.11
N LYS A 114 -49.79 -13.24 32.00
CA LYS A 114 -50.82 -14.09 32.60
C LYS A 114 -51.65 -14.78 31.50
N LYS A 115 -51.97 -16.06 31.69
CA LYS A 115 -52.88 -16.82 30.81
C LYS A 115 -54.30 -16.24 30.91
N THR A 116 -55.03 -16.27 29.80
CA THR A 116 -56.46 -15.91 29.75
C THR A 116 -57.22 -16.77 30.78
N GLY A 117 -57.73 -16.14 31.85
CA GLY A 117 -58.44 -16.82 32.95
C GLY A 117 -57.73 -16.89 34.31
N GLY A 118 -56.54 -16.29 34.47
CA GLY A 118 -55.86 -16.22 35.78
C GLY A 118 -56.52 -15.22 36.76
N MET A 119 -56.68 -15.61 38.03
CA MET A 119 -57.28 -14.79 39.11
C MET A 119 -56.60 -13.41 39.24
N ARG A 120 -57.40 -12.34 39.28
CA ARG A 120 -56.98 -10.99 39.72
C ARG A 120 -57.12 -10.94 41.24
N ALA A 121 -56.02 -10.65 41.93
CA ALA A 121 -55.97 -10.57 43.40
C ALA A 121 -56.50 -9.22 43.87
N GLU A 122 -57.79 -8.95 43.68
CA GLU A 122 -58.50 -7.84 44.33
C GLU A 122 -59.93 -8.32 44.60
N HIS A 123 -60.07 -9.24 45.55
CA HIS A 123 -61.36 -9.68 46.06
C HIS A 123 -61.73 -8.78 47.24
N LEU A 124 -62.75 -7.94 47.05
CA LEU A 124 -63.39 -7.16 48.12
C LEU A 124 -63.92 -8.11 49.20
N THR A 125 -63.34 -8.07 50.40
CA THR A 125 -63.82 -8.81 51.57
C THR A 125 -64.80 -7.94 52.37
N PRO A 126 -65.98 -8.46 52.80
CA PRO A 126 -66.80 -7.78 53.79
C PRO A 126 -66.20 -7.94 55.19
N THR A 127 -66.22 -6.87 55.96
CA THR A 127 -65.63 -6.76 57.31
C THR A 127 -66.39 -7.62 58.35
N PRO A 128 -65.71 -8.37 59.24
CA PRO A 128 -66.38 -9.05 60.36
C PRO A 128 -66.67 -8.10 61.55
N PRO A 129 -67.74 -8.34 62.34
CA PRO A 129 -68.13 -7.49 63.46
C PRO A 129 -67.23 -7.66 64.69
N THR A 130 -67.02 -6.53 65.37
CA THR A 130 -66.15 -6.29 66.52
C THR A 130 -66.44 -7.18 67.73
N LEU A 131 -65.39 -7.79 68.30
CA LEU A 131 -65.39 -8.31 69.68
C LEU A 131 -64.48 -7.43 70.55
N GLN A 132 -65.05 -6.93 71.64
CA GLN A 132 -64.49 -5.97 72.60
C GLN A 132 -63.30 -6.54 73.41
N ASN A 133 -62.21 -5.75 73.48
CA ASN A 133 -61.39 -5.29 74.65
C ASN A 133 -61.09 -6.25 75.84
N PRO A 134 -60.11 -5.96 76.76
CA PRO A 134 -59.18 -4.81 76.82
C PRO A 134 -57.68 -5.15 77.14
N VAL A 135 -56.86 -4.19 76.69
CA VAL A 135 -55.58 -3.60 77.17
C VAL A 135 -55.00 -4.02 78.55
N VAL A 136 -53.65 -3.95 78.65
CA VAL A 136 -52.80 -3.34 79.74
C VAL A 136 -51.52 -4.21 80.01
N PRO A 137 -50.33 -3.67 80.34
CA PRO A 137 -49.53 -2.56 79.81
C PRO A 137 -48.02 -2.94 79.58
N LYS A 138 -47.25 -2.04 78.94
CA LYS A 138 -45.79 -2.16 78.72
C LYS A 138 -44.94 -1.86 79.97
N ARG A 139 -43.66 -2.29 79.98
CA ARG A 139 -42.43 -1.55 80.41
C ARG A 139 -41.17 -2.46 80.33
N PRO A 140 -39.92 -1.96 80.45
CA PRO A 140 -39.22 -0.99 79.58
C PRO A 140 -37.78 -1.43 79.20
N ASN A 141 -37.12 -0.63 78.34
CA ASN A 141 -35.72 -0.70 77.89
C ASN A 141 -34.68 -0.93 79.00
N GLN A 142 -33.59 -1.63 78.64
CA GLN A 142 -32.27 -1.39 79.24
C GLN A 142 -31.19 -1.18 78.18
N GLN A 143 -30.48 -0.07 78.37
CA GLN A 143 -29.29 0.41 77.69
C GLN A 143 -28.05 0.04 78.54
N SER A 144 -26.96 -0.40 77.92
CA SER A 144 -25.60 -0.26 78.47
C SER A 144 -24.57 -0.50 77.35
N TYR A 145 -23.89 0.52 76.84
CA TYR A 145 -22.66 1.20 77.28
C TYR A 145 -21.40 0.70 76.55
N TYR A 146 -20.64 1.71 76.08
CA TYR A 146 -19.35 1.75 75.36
C TYR A 146 -18.20 1.05 76.14
N THR A 147 -17.06 0.60 75.60
CA THR A 147 -15.85 1.33 75.09
C THR A 147 -14.74 0.25 74.74
N PRO A 148 -13.46 0.55 74.38
CA PRO A 148 -12.83 0.11 73.13
C PRO A 148 -11.49 -0.70 73.28
N ASN A 149 -10.88 -1.02 72.13
CA ASN A 149 -9.46 -1.30 71.79
C ASN A 149 -8.40 -1.58 72.89
N ASN A 150 -7.60 -2.63 72.68
CA ASN A 150 -6.13 -2.58 72.87
C ASN A 150 -5.39 -3.77 72.23
N ALA A 151 -4.16 -3.47 71.80
CA ALA A 151 -3.08 -4.30 71.21
C ALA A 151 -3.12 -4.54 69.68
#